data_AF-A0A962LFP0-F1
#
_entry.id   AF-A0A962LFP0-F1
#
_cell.length_a   1.000
_cell.length_b   1.000
_cell.length_c   1.000
_cell.angle_alpha   90.00
_cell.angle_beta   90.00
_cell.angle_gamma   90.00
#
_symmetry.space_group_name_H-M   'P 1'
#
loop_
_entity.id
_entity.type
_entity.pdbx_description
1 polymer ?
#
loop_
_entity_poly.entity_id
_entity_poly.type
_entity_poly.pdbx_seq_one_letter_code
_entity_poly.pdbx_strand_id
1 'polypeptide(L)' 'MNVVISQSMYFPWVGMLEQIRLADVFVFYDDVQFSKGSFTNRVQVKLPSGVRTWMTVPLLNHQLGQRIDEV' A
#
# COMPACT_ATOMS: atom_id res chain seq x y z
N MET A 1 -17.15 -11.25 -14.95
CA MET A 1 -17.19 -10.43 -13.73
C MET A 1 -15.92 -10.68 -12.94
N ASN A 2 -14.94 -9.82 -13.11
CA ASN A 2 -13.63 -9.86 -12.49
C ASN A 2 -13.65 -8.95 -11.25
N VAL A 3 -13.32 -9.52 -10.10
CA VAL A 3 -13.22 -8.78 -8.84
C VAL A 3 -11.77 -8.80 -8.39
N VAL A 4 -11.23 -7.63 -8.06
CA VAL A 4 -9.91 -7.47 -7.48
C VAL A 4 -10.06 -6.93 -6.06
N ILE A 5 -9.42 -7.59 -5.11
CA ILE A 5 -9.41 -7.21 -3.69
C ILE A 5 -7.96 -7.00 -3.29
N SER A 6 -7.60 -5.80 -2.84
CA SER A 6 -6.21 -5.47 -2.54
C SER A 6 -6.08 -4.52 -1.35
N GLN A 7 -5.06 -4.72 -0.54
CA GLN A 7 -4.70 -3.79 0.54
C GLN A 7 -4.13 -2.50 -0.07
N SER A 8 -4.38 -1.37 0.58
CA SER A 8 -3.84 -0.08 0.18
C SER A 8 -2.30 -0.08 0.19
N MET A 9 -1.70 0.52 -0.84
CA MET A 9 -0.25 0.74 -0.96
C MET A 9 0.04 2.22 -1.04
N TYR A 10 1.10 2.68 -0.37
CA TYR A 10 1.51 4.09 -0.38
C TYR A 10 1.77 4.59 -1.80
N PHE A 11 2.41 3.75 -2.62
CA PHE A 11 2.65 4.04 -4.03
C PHE A 11 2.30 2.81 -4.88
N PRO A 12 1.12 2.79 -5.51
CA PRO A 12 0.72 1.73 -6.44
C PRO A 12 1.75 1.53 -7.55
N TRP A 13 2.10 0.27 -7.81
CA TRP A 13 2.94 -0.10 -8.95
C TRP A 13 2.07 -0.32 -10.19
N VAL A 14 2.69 -0.28 -11.38
CA VAL A 14 1.97 -0.24 -12.67
C VAL A 14 0.97 -1.37 -12.87
N GLY A 15 1.26 -2.60 -12.43
CA GLY A 15 0.31 -3.70 -12.60
C GLY A 15 -0.82 -3.70 -11.59
N MET A 16 -0.73 -3.02 -10.44
CA MET A 16 -1.91 -2.74 -9.62
C MET A 16 -2.87 -1.82 -10.38
N LEU A 17 -2.34 -0.80 -11.07
CA LEU A 17 -3.15 0.09 -11.90
C LEU A 17 -3.78 -0.65 -13.09
N GLU A 18 -3.06 -1.60 -13.67
CA GLU A 18 -3.60 -2.49 -14.71
C GLU A 18 -4.69 -3.41 -14.16
N GLN A 19 -4.52 -3.97 -12.95
CA GLN A 19 -5.56 -4.75 -12.27
C GLN A 19 -6.80 -3.91 -12.00
N ILE A 20 -6.66 -2.66 -11.53
CA ILE A 20 -7.78 -1.73 -11.35
C ILE A 20 -8.49 -1.51 -12.69
N ARG A 21 -7.73 -1.27 -13.76
CA ARG A 21 -8.28 -1.04 -15.12
C ARG A 21 -9.05 -2.25 -15.66
N LEU A 22 -8.63 -3.46 -15.34
CA LEU A 22 -9.21 -4.72 -15.84
C LEU A 22 -10.33 -5.28 -14.96
N ALA A 23 -10.53 -4.74 -13.76
CA ALA A 23 -11.55 -5.19 -12.82
C ALA A 23 -12.93 -4.60 -13.16
N ASP A 24 -13.98 -5.42 -13.03
CA ASP A 24 -15.36 -4.92 -13.00
C ASP A 24 -15.66 -4.27 -11.64
N VAL A 25 -15.07 -4.81 -10.57
CA VAL A 25 -15.15 -4.28 -9.20
C VAL A 25 -13.78 -4.34 -8.54
N PHE A 26 -13.32 -3.21 -8.00
CA PHE A 26 -12.12 -3.13 -7.18
C PHE A 26 -12.51 -2.83 -5.73
N VAL A 27 -12.05 -3.66 -4.80
CA VAL A 27 -12.30 -3.53 -3.36
C VAL A 27 -11.01 -3.14 -2.65
N PHE A 28 -11.05 -2.03 -1.92
CA PHE A 28 -10.02 -1.68 -0.96
C PHE A 28 -10.19 -2.58 0.26
N TYR A 29 -9.16 -3.37 0.56
CA TYR A 29 -9.13 -4.26 1.70
C TYR A 29 -8.34 -3.60 2.84
N ASP A 30 -8.93 -2.57 3.43
CA ASP A 30 -8.32 -1.71 4.45
C ASP A 30 -8.85 -1.97 5.86
N ASP A 31 -9.88 -2.80 6.00
CA ASP A 31 -10.43 -3.26 7.29
C ASP A 31 -9.59 -4.36 7.98
N VAL A 32 -8.34 -4.51 7.58
CA VAL A 32 -7.36 -5.45 8.15
C VAL A 32 -6.29 -4.75 8.95
N GLN A 33 -5.67 -5.50 9.85
CA GLN A 33 -4.56 -5.01 10.67
C GLN A 33 -3.41 -4.45 9.83
N PHE A 34 -2.99 -3.23 10.14
CA PHE A 34 -1.77 -2.63 9.63
C PHE A 34 -0.55 -3.47 10.05
N SER A 35 0.23 -3.92 9.08
CA SER A 35 1.45 -4.69 9.33
C SER A 35 2.69 -3.80 9.30
N LYS A 36 3.50 -3.89 10.36
CA LYS A 36 4.75 -3.14 10.46
C LYS A 36 5.68 -3.52 9.30
N GLY A 37 6.06 -2.53 8.51
CA GLY A 37 6.95 -2.72 7.37
C GLY A 37 6.26 -3.19 6.09
N SER A 38 4.94 -3.10 5.99
CA SER A 38 4.23 -3.25 4.72
C SER A 38 4.62 -2.14 3.73
N PHE A 39 4.04 -2.21 2.52
CA PHE A 39 4.09 -1.13 1.52
C PHE A 39 2.97 -0.10 1.71
N THR A 40 2.18 -0.22 2.77
CA THR A 40 1.02 0.63 3.04
C THR A 40 1.43 2.06 3.38
N ASN A 41 2.57 2.26 4.05
CA ASN A 41 3.09 3.59 4.43
C ASN A 41 4.51 3.88 3.92
N ARG A 42 5.08 3.02 3.05
CA ARG A 42 6.44 3.21 2.54
C ARG A 42 6.64 2.61 1.15
N VAL A 43 7.59 3.17 0.41
CA VAL A 43 8.01 2.69 -0.90
C VAL A 43 9.54 2.71 -1.01
N GLN A 44 10.11 1.76 -1.75
CA GLN A 44 11.54 1.82 -2.11
C GLN A 44 11.74 2.78 -3.26
N VAL A 45 12.66 3.73 -3.09
CA VAL A 45 13.08 4.65 -4.14
C VAL A 45 14.55 4.43 -4.45
N LYS A 46 14.90 4.54 -5.73
CA LYS A 46 16.28 4.48 -6.20
C LYS A 46 16.82 5.91 -6.30
N LEU A 47 17.91 6.18 -5.59
CA LEU A 47 18.63 7.44 -5.70
C LEU A 47 19.46 7.50 -6.98
N PRO A 48 19.84 8.71 -7.46
CA PRO A 48 20.73 8.86 -8.62
C PRO A 48 22.05 8.08 -8.49
N SER A 49 22.56 7.92 -7.26
CA SER A 49 23.74 7.11 -6.95
C SER A 49 23.57 5.60 -7.14
N GLY A 50 22.35 5.13 -7.44
CA GLY A 50 22.01 3.72 -7.55
C GLY A 50 21.59 3.05 -6.24
N VAL A 51 21.78 3.71 -5.10
CA VAL A 51 21.39 3.23 -3.77
C VAL A 51 19.86 3.19 -3.66
N ARG A 52 19.32 2.08 -3.13
CA ARG A 52 17.90 1.98 -2.77
C ARG A 52 17.70 2.44 -1.34
N THR A 53 16.70 3.29 -1.12
CA THR A 53 16.31 3.75 0.21
C THR A 53 14.80 3.65 0.38
N TRP A 54 14.36 3.60 1.63
CA TRP A 54 12.94 3.63 1.98
C TRP A 54 12.47 5.07 2.14
N MET A 55 11.48 5.47 1.36
CA MET A 55 10.67 6.64 1.65
C MET A 55 9.47 6.17 2.48
N THR A 56 9.37 6.67 3.72
CA THR A 56 8.33 6.26 4.68
C THR A 56 7.52 7.47 5.10
N VAL A 57 6.19 7.36 5.07
CA VAL A 57 5.28 8.33 5.68
C VAL A 57 5.14 8.01 7.17
N PRO A 58 5.39 8.99 8.05
CA PRO A 58 5.18 8.80 9.49
C PRO A 58 3.69 8.64 9.79
N LEU A 59 3.36 7.70 10.67
CA LEU A 59 2.01 7.47 11.16
C LEU A 59 1.80 8.21 12.48
N LEU A 60 0.68 8.90 12.61
CA LEU A 60 0.31 9.60 13.84
C LEU A 60 -0.32 8.62 14.83
N ASN A 61 0.21 8.55 16.06
CA ASN A 61 -0.35 7.73 17.15
C ASN A 61 -0.50 6.23 16.83
N HIS A 62 0.40 5.66 16.02
CA HIS A 62 0.33 4.25 15.63
C HIS A 62 0.42 3.30 16.83
N GLN A 63 -0.56 2.40 16.92
CA GLN A 63 -0.68 1.33 17.90
C GLN A 63 -0.72 -0.03 17.19
N LEU A 64 -0.13 -1.04 17.81
CA LEU A 64 -0.22 -2.41 17.32
C LEU A 64 -1.69 -2.86 17.32
N GLY A 65 -2.16 -3.39 16.18
CA GLY A 65 -3.53 -3.89 16.07
C GLY A 65 -4.50 -2.97 15.33
N GLN A 66 -4.13 -1.72 15.06
CA GLN A 66 -4.96 -0.81 14.26
C GLN A 66 -5.17 -1.34 12.83
N ARG A 67 -6.35 -1.07 12.27
CA ARG A 67 -6.65 -1.39 10.87
C ARG A 67 -5.99 -0.38 9.92
N ILE A 68 -5.88 -0.72 8.64
CA ILE A 68 -5.25 0.15 7.63
C ILE A 68 -6.08 1.43 7.44
N ASP A 69 -7.40 1.39 7.60
CA ASP A 69 -8.30 2.55 7.54
C ASP A 69 -8.21 3.46 8.79
N GLU A 70 -7.44 3.09 9.81
CA GLU A 70 -7.33 3.78 11.10
C GLU A 70 -5.95 4.40 11.40
N VAL A 71 -4.99 4.27 10.48
CA VAL A 71 -3.59 4.72 10.65
C VAL A 71 -3.25 6.03 9.94
#